data_AF-A0A7X4CGA6-F1
#
_entry.id   AF-A0A7X4CGA6-F1
#
_cell.length_a   1.000
_cell.length_b   1.000
_cell.length_c   1.000
_cell.angle_alpha   90.00
_cell.angle_beta   90.00
_cell.angle_gamma   90.00
#
_symmetry.space_group_name_H-M   'P 1'
#
loop_
_entity.id
_entity.type
_entity.pdbx_description
1 polymer ?
#
loop_
_entity_poly.entity_id
_entity_poly.type
_entity_poly.pdbx_seq_one_letter_code
_entity_poly.pdbx_strand_id
1 'polypeptide(L)' 'MSEYQPSETNGQDAGPGIVYVLTNEAMPGLVKIGRTTQDDPRVRMDQLYNGASGVPVPFDCVLAMRAEDIK' A
#
# COMPACT_ATOMS: atom_id res chain seq x y z
N MET A 1 36.05 -3.18 -3.56
CA MET A 1 34.87 -2.41 -3.11
C MET A 1 34.05 -2.13 -4.35
N SER A 2 32.91 -2.81 -4.53
CA SER A 2 31.97 -2.51 -5.62
C SER A 2 31.22 -1.25 -5.22
N GLU A 3 31.19 -0.25 -6.10
CA GLU A 3 30.42 0.97 -5.87
C GLU A 3 28.94 0.63 -5.69
N TYR A 4 28.31 1.25 -4.69
CA TYR A 4 26.87 1.24 -4.50
C TYR A 4 26.26 2.17 -5.55
N GLN A 5 25.66 1.60 -6.59
CA GLN A 5 24.75 2.34 -7.46
C GLN A 5 23.37 2.31 -6.79
N PRO A 6 22.86 3.45 -6.28
CA PRO A 6 21.48 3.50 -5.80
C PRO A 6 20.60 3.14 -6.99
N SER A 7 19.74 2.12 -6.82
CA SER A 7 18.69 1.86 -7.80
C SER A 7 17.80 3.09 -7.81
N GLU A 8 17.90 3.88 -8.88
CA GLU A 8 16.92 4.91 -9.21
C GLU A 8 15.56 4.24 -9.10
N THR A 9 14.82 4.54 -8.05
CA THR A 9 13.48 4.00 -7.87
C THR A 9 12.65 4.77 -8.88
N ASN A 10 12.57 4.19 -10.06
CA ASN A 10 11.97 4.75 -11.24
C ASN A 10 10.61 5.34 -10.85
N GLY A 11 10.36 6.61 -11.15
CA GLY A 11 9.07 7.27 -11.02
C GLY A 11 8.03 6.70 -11.98
N GLN A 12 7.99 5.37 -12.13
CA GLN A 12 7.09 4.60 -12.98
C GLN A 12 5.81 4.16 -12.25
N ASP A 13 5.48 4.80 -11.14
CA ASP A 13 4.13 4.77 -10.57
C ASP A 13 3.41 6.08 -10.90
N ALA A 14 3.51 6.55 -12.15
CA ALA A 14 3.02 7.86 -12.62
C ALA A 14 1.68 7.73 -13.38
N GLY A 15 0.76 6.91 -12.87
CA GLY A 15 -0.54 6.65 -13.48
C GLY A 15 -1.67 6.60 -12.45
N PRO A 16 -2.93 6.76 -12.86
CA PRO A 16 -4.06 6.69 -11.95
C PRO A 16 -4.03 5.40 -11.12
N GLY A 17 -4.33 5.50 -9.83
CA GLY A 17 -4.27 4.38 -8.90
C GLY A 17 -5.36 4.48 -7.84
N ILE A 18 -5.41 3.50 -6.94
CA ILE A 18 -6.34 3.48 -5.82
C ILE A 18 -5.56 3.80 -4.55
N VAL A 19 -5.94 4.90 -3.89
CA VAL A 19 -5.49 5.24 -2.55
C VAL A 19 -6.45 4.61 -1.56
N TYR A 20 -5.90 3.92 -0.56
CA TYR A 20 -6.68 3.24 0.46
C TYR A 20 -6.21 3.60 1.87
N VAL A 21 -7.17 3.56 2.79
CA VAL A 21 -6.98 3.78 4.22
C VAL A 21 -7.49 2.55 4.95
N LEU A 22 -6.60 1.92 5.71
CA LEU A 22 -6.88 0.69 6.43
C LEU A 22 -6.68 0.85 7.94
N THR A 23 -7.48 0.13 8.71
CA THR A 23 -7.37 0.02 10.17
C THR A 23 -7.24 -1.44 10.57
N ASN A 24 -6.69 -1.69 11.75
CA ASN A 24 -6.58 -3.03 12.30
C ASN A 24 -7.03 -2.99 13.76
N GLU A 25 -8.04 -3.78 14.12
CA GLU A 25 -8.60 -3.78 15.47
C GLU A 25 -7.59 -4.20 16.54
N ALA A 26 -6.63 -5.06 16.20
CA ALA A 26 -5.55 -5.45 17.11
C ALA A 26 -4.48 -4.35 17.28
N MET A 27 -4.53 -3.28 16.48
CA MET A 27 -3.66 -2.11 16.59
C MET A 27 -4.49 -0.80 16.65
N PRO A 28 -5.22 -0.55 17.75
CA PRO A 28 -6.04 0.64 17.90
C PRO A 28 -5.22 1.93 17.80
N GLY A 29 -5.77 2.94 17.12
CA GLY A 29 -5.11 4.25 16.93
C GLY A 29 -4.06 4.28 15.82
N LEU A 30 -3.80 3.15 15.15
CA LEU A 30 -2.92 3.10 13.99
C LEU A 30 -3.70 2.99 12.69
N VAL A 31 -3.30 3.78 11.69
CA VAL A 31 -3.89 3.77 10.35
C VAL A 31 -2.80 3.48 9.32
N LYS A 32 -3.09 2.55 8.39
CA LYS A 32 -2.23 2.29 7.23
C LYS A 32 -2.80 3.00 6.01
N ILE A 33 -2.01 3.91 5.45
CA ILE A 33 -2.30 4.53 4.15
C ILE A 33 -1.39 3.89 3.10
N GLY A 34 -1.94 3.63 1.92
CA GLY A 34 -1.19 3.09 0.79
C GLY A 34 -1.86 3.38 -0.54
N ARG A 35 -1.11 3.11 -1.61
CA ARG A 35 -1.58 3.20 -2.99
C ARG A 35 -1.37 1.85 -3.68
N THR A 36 -2.21 1.54 -4.65
CA THR A 36 -1.97 0.47 -5.62
C THR A 36 -2.38 0.92 -7.01
N THR A 37 -1.68 0.45 -8.03
CA THR A 37 -2.09 0.57 -9.45
C THR A 37 -2.97 -0.59 -9.91
N GLN A 38 -3.21 -1.59 -9.05
CA GLN A 38 -4.15 -2.67 -9.33
C GLN A 38 -5.59 -2.14 -9.30
N ASP A 39 -6.45 -2.74 -10.12
CA ASP A 39 -7.87 -2.36 -10.20
C ASP A 39 -8.68 -2.75 -8.95
N ASP A 40 -8.21 -3.71 -8.15
CA ASP A 40 -8.84 -4.11 -6.89
C ASP A 40 -7.87 -3.93 -5.69
N PRO A 41 -8.19 -3.04 -4.72
CA PRO A 41 -7.37 -2.85 -3.53
C PRO A 41 -7.29 -4.08 -2.62
N ARG A 42 -8.25 -5.01 -2.71
CA ARG A 42 -8.29 -6.24 -1.88
C ARG A 42 -7.08 -7.12 -2.12
N VAL A 43 -6.61 -7.20 -3.35
CA VAL A 43 -5.40 -7.99 -3.69
C VAL A 43 -4.20 -7.48 -2.91
N ARG A 44 -4.06 -6.15 -2.79
CA ARG A 44 -2.97 -5.55 -2.01
C ARG A 44 -3.16 -5.75 -0.50
N MET A 45 -4.40 -5.73 -0.02
CA MET A 45 -4.73 -6.00 1.39
C MET A 45 -4.38 -7.44 1.78
N ASP A 46 -4.74 -8.43 0.95
CA ASP A 46 -4.40 -9.83 1.18
C ASP A 46 -2.90 -10.06 1.21
N GLN A 47 -2.16 -9.40 0.31
CA GLN A 47 -0.69 -9.44 0.33
C GLN A 47 -0.10 -8.82 1.60
N LEU A 48 -0.70 -7.75 2.14
CA LEU A 48 -0.26 -7.14 3.39
C LEU A 48 -0.50 -8.06 4.58
N TYR A 49 -1.66 -8.71 4.63
CA TYR A 49 -1.97 -9.64 5.72
C TYR A 49 -1.11 -10.90 5.65
N ASN A 50 -1.04 -11.56 4.49
CA ASN A 50 -0.33 -12.83 4.34
C ASN A 50 1.20 -12.66 4.25
N GLY A 51 1.68 -11.49 3.80
CA GLY A 51 3.09 -11.25 3.53
C GLY A 51 3.85 -10.53 4.64
N ALA A 52 3.18 -9.95 5.63
CA ALA A 52 3.84 -9.20 6.71
C ALA A 52 3.80 -9.98 8.04
N SER A 53 4.95 -10.49 8.47
CA SER A 53 5.10 -11.05 9.83
C SER A 53 4.85 -9.94 10.85
N GLY A 54 3.81 -10.08 11.68
CA GLY A 54 3.46 -9.10 12.71
C GLY A 54 2.10 -8.41 12.54
N VAL A 55 1.30 -8.82 11.56
CA VAL A 55 -0.10 -8.41 11.43
C VAL A 55 -0.99 -9.53 11.99
N PRO A 56 -1.44 -9.45 13.26
CA PRO A 56 -2.10 -10.57 13.95
C PRO A 56 -3.53 -10.84 13.46
N VAL A 57 -4.19 -9.84 12.89
CA VAL A 57 -5.53 -9.95 12.29
C VAL A 57 -5.58 -9.17 10.97
N PRO A 58 -6.48 -9.48 10.03
CA PRO A 58 -6.62 -8.74 8.79
C PRO A 58 -6.89 -7.24 9.01
N PHE A 59 -6.55 -6.45 8.00
CA PHE A 59 -6.91 -5.03 7.97
C PHE A 59 -8.32 -4.85 7.42
N ASP A 60 -9.07 -3.91 7.98
CA ASP A 60 -10.33 -3.43 7.44
C ASP A 60 -10.09 -2.22 6.54
N CYS A 61 -10.77 -2.20 5.38
CA CYS A 61 -10.75 -1.06 4.48
C CYS A 61 -11.82 -0.05 4.89
N VAL A 62 -11.38 1.10 5.39
CA VAL A 62 -12.28 2.19 5.78
C VAL A 62 -12.63 3.06 4.57
N LEU A 63 -11.65 3.27 3.68
CA LEU A 63 -11.82 4.06 2.47
C LEU A 63 -10.90 3.53 1.37
N ALA A 64 -11.43 3.45 0.14
CA ALA A 64 -10.64 3.26 -1.06
C ALA A 64 -11.21 4.15 -2.17
N MET A 65 -10.35 4.93 -2.82
CA MET A 65 -10.75 5.82 -3.91
C MET A 65 -9.72 5.82 -5.03
N ARG A 66 -10.22 5.90 -6.26
CA ARG A 66 -9.37 6.12 -7.42
C ARG A 66 -8.90 7.58 -7.43
N ALA A 67 -7.60 7.76 -7.54
CA ALA A 67 -6.92 9.05 -7.59
C ALA A 67 -6.09 9.15 -8.86
N GLU A 68 -6.11 10.32 -9.49
CA GLU A 68 -5.22 10.68 -10.59
C GLU A 68 -3.97 11.38 -10.05
N ASP A 69 -2.85 11.24 -10.77
CA ASP A 69 -1.63 11.95 -10.41
C ASP A 69 -1.74 13.43 -10.78
N ILE A 70 -1.30 14.29 -9.86
CA ILE A 70 -1.13 15.71 -10.12
C ILE A 70 0.23 15.89 -10.79
N LYS A 71 0.26 16.43 -12.01
CA LYS A 71 1.48 16.74 -12.76
C LYS A 71 2.12 18.05 -12.33
#